data_AF-A0A3Q1G116-F1
#
_entry.id   AF-A0A3Q1G116-F1
#
_cell.length_a   1.000
_cell.length_b   1.000
_cell.length_c   1.000
_cell.angle_alpha   90.00
_cell.angle_beta   90.00
_cell.angle_gamma   90.00
#
_symmetry.space_group_name_H-M   'P 1'
#
loop_
_entity.id
_entity.type
_entity.pdbx_description
1 polymer ?
#
loop_
_entity_poly.entity_id
_entity_poly.type
_entity_poly.pdbx_seq_one_letter_code
_entity_poly.pdbx_strand_id
1 'polypeptide(L)'
;MSRAADRLRMLINHLDRSPASIVSFYSALISGADTVVCYYFLGRYTFETDLLTPEQRVFYEENGFLLVKNLVSDEDIDSELTVLASLHANDLPNNSTHHYFEGACC
;
A
#
# COMPACT_ATOMS: atom_id res chain seq x y z
N MET A 1 -27.49 -8.23 32.03
CA MET A 1 -27.08 -9.48 31.36
C MET A 1 -25.56 -9.55 31.40
N SER A 2 -24.98 -10.73 31.64
CA SER A 2 -23.53 -10.89 31.81
C SER A 2 -22.82 -10.78 30.45
N ARG A 3 -21.89 -9.82 30.32
CA ARG A 3 -21.05 -9.64 29.11
C ARG A 3 -20.36 -10.94 28.65
N ALA A 4 -20.05 -11.84 29.60
CA ALA A 4 -19.47 -13.15 29.29
C ALA A 4 -20.47 -14.07 28.56
N ALA A 5 -21.76 -14.03 28.95
CA ALA A 5 -22.81 -14.80 28.30
C ALA A 5 -23.08 -14.31 26.87
N ASP A 6 -22.99 -13.00 26.63
CA ASP A 6 -23.15 -12.45 25.28
C ASP A 6 -22.00 -12.85 24.35
N ARG A 7 -20.76 -12.86 24.85
CA ARG A 7 -19.59 -13.37 24.10
C ARG A 7 -19.70 -14.86 23.80
N LEU A 8 -20.18 -15.66 24.76
CA LEU A 8 -20.37 -17.10 24.57
C LEU A 8 -21.42 -17.38 23.48
N ARG A 9 -22.55 -16.64 23.48
CA ARG A 9 -23.58 -16.76 22.43
C ARG A 9 -23.02 -16.46 21.05
N MET A 10 -22.18 -15.43 20.93
CA MET A 10 -21.53 -15.09 19.66
C MET A 10 -20.64 -16.23 19.16
N LEU A 11 -19.83 -16.84 20.03
CA LEU A 11 -18.97 -17.98 19.67
C LEU A 11 -19.78 -19.21 19.26
N ILE A 12 -20.85 -19.54 19.99
CA ILE A 12 -21.72 -20.68 19.65
C ILE A 12 -22.35 -20.47 18.27
N ASN A 13 -22.84 -19.27 17.96
CA ASN A 13 -23.39 -18.97 16.64
C ASN A 13 -22.36 -19.10 15.50
N HIS A 14 -21.07 -18.85 15.78
CA HIS A 14 -20.01 -19.08 14.80
C HIS A 14 -19.69 -20.57 14.60
N LEU A 15 -19.85 -21.39 15.64
CA LEU A 15 -19.62 -22.84 15.58
C LEU A 15 -20.81 -23.62 15.01
N ASP A 16 -22.04 -23.14 15.23
CA ASP A 16 -23.27 -23.76 14.74
C ASP A 16 -23.56 -23.43 13.26
N ARG A 17 -22.78 -22.51 12.69
CA ARG A 17 -22.84 -22.20 11.26
C ARG A 17 -22.42 -23.44 10.46
N SER A 18 -23.32 -23.93 9.61
CA SER A 18 -23.03 -25.03 8.69
C SER A 18 -21.75 -24.75 7.89
N PRO A 19 -20.81 -25.70 7.79
CA PRO A 19 -19.59 -25.52 7.01
C PRO A 19 -19.90 -25.29 5.51
N ALA A 20 -21.07 -25.69 5.02
CA ALA A 20 -21.54 -25.37 3.68
C ALA A 20 -21.90 -23.88 3.49
N SER A 21 -22.16 -23.14 4.58
CA SER A 21 -22.37 -21.69 4.59
C SER A 21 -21.05 -20.91 4.73
N ILE A 22 -19.95 -21.58 5.07
CA ILE A 22 -18.61 -20.99 5.10
C ILE A 22 -18.10 -20.96 3.67
N VAL A 23 -18.49 -19.92 2.94
CA VAL A 23 -18.03 -19.70 1.57
C VAL A 23 -16.68 -18.99 1.65
N SER A 24 -15.63 -19.64 1.18
CA SER A 24 -14.37 -18.97 0.86
C SER A 24 -14.59 -18.04 -0.32
N PHE A 25 -13.99 -16.86 -0.28
CA PHE A 25 -13.96 -15.92 -1.40
C PHE A 25 -13.44 -16.57 -2.69
N TYR A 26 -12.56 -17.56 -2.56
CA TYR A 26 -12.06 -18.37 -3.67
C TYR A 26 -13.06 -19.44 -4.16
N SER A 27 -13.89 -20.01 -3.30
CA SER A 27 -14.90 -21.01 -3.69
C SER A 27 -16.13 -20.40 -4.38
N ALA A 28 -16.49 -19.16 -4.04
CA ALA A 28 -17.52 -18.40 -4.78
C ALA A 28 -17.07 -18.08 -6.22
N LEU A 29 -15.75 -17.91 -6.40
CA LEU A 29 -15.07 -17.60 -7.66
C LEU A 29 -15.18 -18.73 -8.69
N ILE A 30 -15.13 -19.99 -8.23
CA ILE A 30 -15.06 -21.18 -9.10
C ILE A 30 -16.45 -21.75 -9.41
N SER A 31 -17.46 -21.45 -8.59
CA SER A 31 -18.80 -22.08 -8.68
C SER A 31 -19.76 -21.42 -9.66
N GLY A 32 -19.32 -20.42 -10.44
CA GLY A 32 -20.12 -19.88 -11.55
C GLY A 32 -21.48 -19.31 -11.12
N ALA A 33 -21.59 -18.81 -9.89
CA ALA A 33 -22.76 -18.05 -9.45
C ALA A 33 -22.77 -16.70 -10.19
N ASP A 34 -23.56 -16.71 -11.25
CA ASP A 34 -23.54 -15.84 -12.42
C ASP A 34 -23.85 -14.35 -12.13
N THR A 35 -23.21 -13.47 -12.89
CA THR A 35 -23.37 -12.01 -13.01
C THR A 35 -23.07 -11.10 -11.80
N VAL A 36 -23.33 -11.53 -10.56
CA VAL A 36 -23.16 -10.66 -9.38
C VAL A 36 -21.69 -10.49 -8.97
N VAL A 37 -20.84 -11.47 -9.27
CA VAL A 37 -19.44 -11.46 -8.79
C VAL A 37 -18.51 -10.67 -9.71
N CYS A 38 -18.86 -10.47 -10.98
CA CYS A 38 -17.99 -9.77 -11.95
C CYS A 38 -17.73 -8.31 -11.56
N TYR A 39 -18.71 -7.61 -11.00
CA TYR A 39 -18.52 -6.24 -10.51
C TYR A 39 -17.82 -6.15 -9.14
N TYR A 40 -17.68 -7.25 -8.41
CA TYR A 40 -16.81 -7.31 -7.22
C TYR A 40 -15.35 -7.62 -7.57
N PHE A 41 -15.06 -8.12 -8.77
CA PHE A 41 -13.69 -8.42 -9.20
C PHE A 41 -12.97 -7.21 -9.79
N LEU A 42 -13.70 -6.30 -10.43
CA LEU A 42 -13.19 -5.00 -10.90
C LEU A 42 -13.00 -3.98 -9.75
N GLY A 43 -13.01 -4.46 -8.50
CA GLY A 43 -13.15 -3.67 -7.28
C GLY A 43 -12.26 -4.13 -6.12
N ARG A 44 -11.37 -5.10 -6.33
CA ARG A 44 -10.55 -5.65 -5.24
C ARG A 44 -9.44 -4.69 -4.86
N TYR A 45 -8.80 -4.07 -5.85
CA TYR A 45 -7.72 -3.12 -5.64
C TYR A 45 -7.98 -1.75 -6.28
N THR A 46 -8.97 -1.64 -7.17
CA THR A 46 -9.26 -0.40 -7.89
C THR A 46 -10.73 0.01 -7.76
N PHE A 47 -11.00 1.31 -7.59
CA PHE A 47 -12.37 1.86 -7.59
C PHE A 47 -12.73 2.48 -8.95
N GLU A 48 -14.01 2.49 -9.31
CA GLU A 48 -14.50 3.23 -10.48
C GLU A 48 -14.43 4.72 -10.19
N THR A 49 -13.34 5.33 -10.62
CA THR A 49 -13.10 6.76 -10.56
C THR A 49 -12.74 7.24 -11.96
N ASP A 50 -13.15 8.45 -12.33
CA ASP A 50 -12.84 9.06 -13.64
C ASP A 50 -11.34 9.35 -13.88
N LEU A 51 -10.47 8.94 -12.94
CA LEU A 51 -9.02 9.12 -13.02
C LEU A 51 -8.30 8.03 -13.82
N LEU A 52 -8.83 6.79 -13.81
CA LEU A 52 -8.22 5.65 -14.50
C LEU A 52 -9.20 5.12 -15.55
N THR A 53 -8.68 4.79 -16.73
CA THR A 53 -9.52 4.15 -17.74
C THR A 53 -9.89 2.72 -17.30
N PRO A 54 -11.00 2.16 -17.80
CA PRO A 54 -11.38 0.78 -17.49
C PRO A 54 -10.29 -0.25 -17.80
N GLU A 55 -9.52 -0.04 -18.87
CA GLU A 55 -8.43 -0.93 -19.28
C GLU A 55 -7.26 -0.87 -18.29
N GLN A 56 -6.94 0.32 -17.78
CA GLN A 56 -5.90 0.48 -16.75
C GLN A 56 -6.32 -0.19 -15.43
N ARG A 57 -7.60 -0.09 -15.07
CA ARG A 57 -8.17 -0.79 -13.91
C ARG A 57 -8.01 -2.30 -14.06
N VAL A 58 -8.41 -2.86 -15.20
CA VAL A 58 -8.22 -4.29 -15.49
C VAL A 58 -6.74 -4.68 -15.43
N PHE A 59 -5.86 -3.89 -16.04
CA PHE A 59 -4.42 -4.17 -16.04
C PHE A 59 -3.84 -4.20 -14.62
N TYR A 60 -4.24 -3.29 -13.74
CA TYR A 60 -3.79 -3.27 -12.36
C TYR A 60 -4.30 -4.47 -11.56
N GLU A 61 -5.55 -4.88 -11.77
CA GLU A 61 -6.12 -6.05 -11.11
C GLU A 61 -5.40 -7.35 -11.52
N GLU A 62 -4.93 -7.44 -12.78
CA GLU A 62 -4.20 -8.60 -13.29
C GLU A 62 -2.71 -8.61 -12.91
N ASN A 63 -2.05 -7.45 -12.94
CA ASN A 63 -0.59 -7.35 -12.83
C ASN A 63 -0.10 -6.76 -11.49
N GLY A 64 -0.95 -6.02 -10.78
CA GLY A 64 -0.65 -5.37 -9.50
C GLY A 64 0.14 -4.05 -9.60
N PHE A 65 0.42 -3.55 -10.80
CA PHE A 65 1.07 -2.25 -11.01
C PHE A 65 0.52 -1.53 -12.24
N LEU A 66 0.74 -0.22 -12.29
CA LEU A 66 0.39 0.65 -13.42
C LEU A 66 1.56 1.60 -13.71
N LEU A 67 1.82 1.85 -14.99
CA LEU A 67 2.78 2.87 -15.42
C LEU A 67 2.03 4.11 -15.90
N VAL A 68 2.01 5.15 -15.06
CA VAL A 68 1.46 6.46 -15.42
C VAL A 68 2.59 7.36 -15.90
N LYS A 69 2.59 7.69 -17.19
CA LYS A 69 3.60 8.58 -17.79
C LYS A 69 3.30 10.02 -17.41
N ASN A 70 4.35 10.80 -17.14
CA ASN A 70 4.26 12.23 -16.84
C ASN A 70 3.31 12.54 -15.67
N LEU A 71 3.30 11.68 -14.64
CA LEU A 71 2.48 11.85 -13.44
C LEU A 71 2.90 13.10 -12.64
N VAL A 72 4.19 13.43 -12.69
CA VAL A 72 4.80 14.59 -12.04
C VAL A 72 5.41 15.44 -13.15
N SER A 73 5.28 16.76 -13.07
CA SER A 73 5.92 17.68 -13.99
C SER A 73 7.42 17.77 -13.74
N ASP A 74 8.18 18.22 -14.74
CA ASP A 74 9.64 18.39 -14.61
C ASP A 74 9.97 19.43 -13.54
N GLU A 75 9.16 20.49 -13.41
CA GLU A 75 9.34 21.52 -12.39
C GLU A 75 9.17 20.97 -10.97
N ASP A 76 8.18 20.10 -10.77
CA ASP A 76 7.93 19.48 -9.47
C ASP A 76 9.05 18.47 -9.12
N ILE A 77 9.57 17.74 -10.11
CA ILE A 77 10.73 16.84 -9.96
C ILE A 77 11.96 17.63 -9.50
N ASP A 78 12.28 18.74 -10.15
CA ASP A 78 13.44 19.58 -9.83
C ASP A 78 13.33 20.20 -8.42
N SER A 79 12.12 20.59 -8.03
CA SER A 79 11.86 21.15 -6.71
C SER A 79 12.10 20.13 -5.60
N GLU A 80 11.60 18.90 -5.76
CA GLU A 80 11.79 17.80 -4.81
C GLU A 80 13.26 17.37 -4.73
N LEU A 81 13.96 17.33 -5.87
CA LEU A 81 15.38 17.00 -5.91
C LEU A 81 16.23 18.03 -5.12
N THR A 82 15.86 19.31 -5.20
CA THR A 82 16.52 20.39 -4.45
C THR A 82 16.31 20.25 -2.94
N VAL A 83 15.09 19.87 -2.52
CA VAL A 83 14.77 19.61 -1.11
C VAL A 83 15.59 18.43 -0.58
N LEU A 84 15.63 17.32 -1.32
CA LEU A 84 16.41 16.14 -0.94
C LEU A 84 17.91 16.44 -0.83
N ALA A 85 18.47 17.21 -1.77
CA ALA A 85 19.87 17.63 -1.72
C ALA A 85 20.17 18.49 -0.47
N SER A 86 19.24 19.35 -0.08
CA SER A 86 19.36 20.20 1.12
C SER A 86 19.29 19.40 2.42
N LEU A 87 18.51 18.31 2.46
CA LEU A 87 18.48 17.41 3.62
C LEU A 87 19.82 16.70 3.82
N HIS A 88 20.44 16.21 2.75
CA HIS A 88 21.71 15.48 2.82
C HIS A 88 22.91 16.39 3.18
N ALA A 89 22.81 17.71 2.98
CA ALA A 89 23.87 18.66 3.32
C ALA A 89 23.99 18.94 4.83
N ASN A 90 22.96 18.64 5.62
CA ASN A 90 22.95 18.90 7.07
C ASN A 90 23.57 17.76 7.91
N ASP A 91 23.90 16.63 7.30
CA ASP A 91 24.46 15.45 7.99
C ASP A 91 26.00 15.39 7.97
N LEU A 92 26.69 16.38 7.40
CA LEU A 92 28.16 16.42 7.44
C LEU A 92 28.64 16.86 8.83
N PRO A 93 29.40 16.01 9.56
CA PRO A 93 29.99 16.39 10.83
C PRO A 93 31.01 17.49 10.56
N ASN A 94 30.76 18.64 11.17
CA ASN A 94 31.68 19.74 11.36
C ASN A 94 32.89 19.30 12.19
N ASN A 95 33.81 18.52 11.60
CA ASN A 95 35.08 18.23 12.24
C ASN A 95 36.01 19.45 12.14
N SER A 96 35.86 20.33 13.13
CA SER A 96 36.95 20.87 13.95
C SER A 96 38.33 20.83 13.32
N THR A 97 38.76 22.00 12.84
CA THR A 97 40.15 22.42 12.66
C THR A 97 41.04 21.97 13.82
N HIS A 98 41.82 20.91 13.62
CA HIS A 98 42.90 20.53 14.52
C HIS A 98 44.09 21.47 14.28
N HIS A 99 44.21 22.48 15.16
CA HIS A 99 45.41 23.29 15.34
C HIS A 99 46.56 22.46 15.96
N TYR A 100 47.81 22.83 15.63
CA TYR A 100 49.09 22.52 16.31
C TYR A 100 49.63 21.07 16.19
N PHE A 101 50.89 20.75 15.87
CA PHE A 101 52.20 21.41 16.07
C PHE A 101 53.14 21.15 14.88
N GLU A 102 53.82 22.20 14.43
CA GLU A 102 54.98 22.17 13.54
C GLU A 102 56.21 21.70 14.35
N GLY A 103 56.63 20.45 14.16
CA GLY A 103 57.83 19.89 14.76
C GLY A 103 59.03 20.14 13.86
N ALA A 104 59.83 21.15 14.17
CA ALA A 104 61.16 21.34 13.60
C ALA A 104 62.07 20.18 14.05
N CYS A 105 62.55 19.36 13.10
CA CYS A 105 63.63 18.43 13.35
C CYS A 105 64.98 19.18 13.34
N CYS A 106 65.73 19.02 14.43
CA CYS A 106 67.15 19.31 14.54
C CYS A 106 68.00 18.25 13.83
#